data_AF-A0A7V4Q735-F1
#
_entry.id   AF-A0A7V4Q735-F1
#
_cell.length_a   1.000
_cell.length_b   1.000
_cell.length_c   1.000
_cell.angle_alpha   90.00
_cell.angle_beta   90.00
_cell.angle_gamma   90.00
#
_symmetry.space_group_name_H-M   'P 1'
#
loop_
_entity.id
_entity.type
_entity.pdbx_description
1 polymer ?
#
loop_
_entity_poly.entity_id
_entity_poly.type
_entity_poly.pdbx_seq_one_letter_code
_entity_poly.pdbx_strand_id
1 'polypeptide(L)' 'MFDKIAELERRFEELESLLSDPEVLGNQPEFRRLSKEHAGLSSLVAAFREYKKILIDMEDNRELLKEPDLEMRE' A
#
# COMPACT_ATOMS: atom_id res chain seq x y z
N MET A 1 7.91 12.23 -6.95
CA MET A 1 9.14 11.38 -6.82
C MET A 1 8.78 9.90 -6.80
N PHE A 2 7.75 9.48 -6.04
CA PHE A 2 7.30 8.08 -6.00
C PHE A 2 6.12 7.76 -6.94
N ASP A 3 5.84 8.64 -7.91
CA ASP A 3 4.63 8.58 -8.73
C ASP A 3 4.51 7.26 -9.51
N LYS A 4 5.65 6.73 -9.98
CA LYS A 4 5.73 5.41 -10.64
C LYS A 4 5.46 4.26 -9.66
N ILE A 5 5.92 4.34 -8.41
CA ILE A 5 5.68 3.29 -7.42
C ILE A 5 4.22 3.33 -6.97
N ALA A 6 3.62 4.51 -6.84
CA ALA A 6 2.20 4.68 -6.58
C ALA A 6 1.33 4.11 -7.73
N GLU A 7 1.78 4.21 -8.98
CA GLU A 7 1.13 3.54 -10.11
C GLU A 7 1.20 2.01 -10.00
N LEU A 8 2.36 1.47 -9.62
CA LEU A 8 2.51 0.04 -9.39
C LEU A 8 1.68 -0.46 -8.19
N GLU A 9 1.52 0.34 -7.15
CA GLU A 9 0.61 0.04 -6.04
C GLU A 9 -0.86 -0.01 -6.50
N ARG A 10 -1.31 0.97 -7.31
CA ARG A 10 -2.67 0.93 -7.89
C ARG A 10 -2.87 -0.31 -8.75
N ARG A 11 -1.86 -0.68 -9.55
CA ARG A 11 -1.91 -1.90 -10.36
C ARG A 11 -1.98 -3.14 -9.48
N PHE A 12 -1.23 -3.18 -8.38
CA PHE A 12 -1.28 -4.29 -7.42
C PHE A 12 -2.69 -4.46 -6.82
N GLU A 13 -3.34 -3.37 -6.44
CA GLU A 13 -4.72 -3.38 -5.93
C GLU A 13 -5.74 -3.81 -7.00
N GLU A 14 -5.57 -3.36 -8.24
CA GLU A 14 -6.38 -3.81 -9.38
C GLU A 14 -6.23 -5.33 -9.60
N LEU A 15 -5.01 -5.86 -9.52
CA LEU A 15 -4.75 -7.29 -9.64
C LEU A 15 -5.41 -8.08 -8.50
N GLU A 16 -5.41 -7.57 -7.27
CA GLU A 16 -6.14 -8.19 -6.15
C GLU A 16 -7.65 -8.27 -6.42
N SER A 17 -8.23 -7.18 -6.94
CA SER A 17 -9.64 -7.15 -7.34
C SER A 17 -9.93 -8.18 -8.43
N LEU A 18 -9.12 -8.22 -9.50
CA LEU A 18 -9.29 -9.16 -10.60
C LEU A 18 -9.13 -10.62 -10.14
N LEU A 19 -8.18 -10.90 -9.24
CA LEU A 19 -7.97 -12.24 -8.68
C LEU A 19 -9.13 -12.71 -7.80
N SER A 20 -9.96 -11.80 -7.31
CA SER A 20 -11.20 -12.12 -6.58
C SER A 20 -12.42 -12.31 -7.49
N ASP A 21 -12.31 -12.00 -8.78
CA ASP A 21 -13.41 -12.10 -9.74
C ASP A 21 -13.72 -13.58 -10.07
N PRO A 22 -14.97 -14.05 -9.91
CA PRO A 22 -15.39 -15.41 -10.28
C PRO A 22 -15.08 -15.78 -11.74
N GLU A 23 -15.14 -14.83 -12.69
CA GLU A 23 -14.83 -15.08 -14.09
C GLU A 23 -13.34 -15.40 -14.29
N VAL A 24 -12.47 -14.69 -13.56
CA VAL A 24 -11.03 -14.93 -13.55
C VAL A 24 -10.70 -16.25 -12.83
N LEU A 25 -11.35 -16.52 -11.70
CA LEU A 25 -11.18 -17.77 -10.95
C LEU A 25 -11.57 -19.00 -11.78
N GLY A 26 -12.59 -18.87 -12.63
CA GLY A 26 -12.98 -19.90 -13.60
C GLY A 26 -11.98 -20.08 -14.76
N ASN A 27 -11.15 -19.07 -15.04
CA ASN A 27 -10.18 -19.07 -16.12
C ASN A 27 -8.74 -19.29 -15.61
N GLN A 28 -8.36 -20.56 -15.45
CA GLN A 28 -7.05 -20.98 -14.92
C GLN A 28 -5.81 -20.37 -15.61
N PRO A 29 -5.73 -20.28 -16.96
CA PRO A 29 -4.66 -19.56 -17.63
C PRO A 29 -4.54 -18.09 -17.20
N GLU A 30 -5.67 -17.38 -17.16
CA GLU A 30 -5.70 -15.95 -16.81
C GLU A 30 -5.39 -15.72 -15.34
N PHE A 31 -5.98 -16.51 -14.44
CA PHE A 31 -5.67 -16.50 -13.01
C PHE A 31 -4.16 -16.65 -12.77
N ARG A 32 -3.51 -17.66 -13.39
CA ARG A 32 -2.06 -17.87 -13.25
C ARG A 32 -1.24 -16.68 -13.77
N ARG A 33 -1.69 -16.02 -14.84
CA ARG A 33 -1.02 -14.84 -15.40
C ARG A 33 -1.06 -13.68 -14.41
N LEU A 34 -2.26 -13.37 -13.90
CA LEU A 34 -2.49 -12.29 -12.94
C LEU A 34 -1.81 -12.56 -11.59
N SER A 35 -1.83 -13.82 -11.10
CA SER A 35 -1.13 -14.18 -9.86
C SER A 35 0.38 -14.01 -9.95
N LYS A 36 0.99 -14.31 -11.10
CA LYS A 36 2.43 -14.09 -11.32
C LYS A 36 2.77 -12.59 -11.33
N GLU A 37 1.93 -11.78 -11.97
CA GLU A 37 2.08 -10.33 -12.00
C GLU A 37 1.97 -9.75 -10.58
N HIS A 38 0.94 -10.16 -9.82
CA HIS A 38 0.72 -9.75 -8.43
C HIS A 38 1.90 -10.13 -7.53
N ALA A 39 2.37 -11.37 -7.61
CA ALA A 39 3.53 -11.84 -6.86
C ALA A 39 4.81 -11.04 -7.18
N GLY A 40 4.98 -10.63 -8.45
CA GLY A 40 6.12 -9.82 -8.88
C GLY A 40 6.13 -8.40 -8.30
N LEU A 41 4.96 -7.86 -7.94
CA LEU A 41 4.80 -6.52 -7.37
C LEU A 41 4.75 -6.53 -5.83
N SER A 42 4.44 -7.67 -5.21
CA SER A 42 4.19 -7.79 -3.77
C SER A 42 5.29 -7.21 -2.88
N SER A 43 6.56 -7.56 -3.11
CA SER A 43 7.67 -7.08 -2.27
C SER A 43 7.90 -5.58 -2.38
N LEU A 44 7.78 -5.03 -3.59
CA LEU A 44 7.93 -3.59 -3.85
C LEU A 44 6.80 -2.79 -3.18
N VAL A 45 5.55 -3.25 -3.33
CA VAL A 45 4.38 -2.59 -2.75
C VAL A 45 4.41 -2.69 -1.22
N ALA A 46 4.84 -3.83 -0.66
CA ALA A 46 5.02 -3.98 0.78
C ALA A 46 6.02 -2.96 1.35
N ALA A 47 7.21 -2.85 0.73
CA ALA A 47 8.21 -1.87 1.14
C ALA A 47 7.71 -0.41 1.00
N PHE A 48 6.96 -0.12 -0.07
CA PHE A 48 6.40 1.22 -0.27
C PHE A 48 5.31 1.58 0.76
N ARG A 49 4.45 0.62 1.13
CA ARG A 49 3.44 0.80 2.17
C ARG A 49 4.08 1.01 3.54
N GLU A 50 5.13 0.25 3.86
CA GLU A 50 5.90 0.45 5.09
C GLU A 50 6.56 1.83 5.14
N TYR A 51 7.17 2.27 4.03
CA TYR A 51 7.73 3.62 3.92
C TYR A 51 6.68 4.71 4.19
N LYS A 52 5.50 4.62 3.54
CA LYS A 52 4.41 5.58 3.77
C LYS A 52 3.96 5.59 5.23
N LYS A 53 3.84 4.42 5.85
CA LYS A 53 3.49 4.30 7.27
C LYS A 53 4.51 5.02 8.15
N ILE A 54 5.80 4.76 7.96
CA ILE A 54 6.86 5.41 8.75
C ILE A 54 6.81 6.93 8.60
N LEU A 55 6.53 7.46 7.40
CA LEU A 55 6.36 8.90 7.22
C LEU A 55 5.19 9.49 8.01
N ILE A 56 4.05 8.79 8.03
CA ILE A 56 2.88 9.19 8.81
C ILE A 56 3.22 9.15 10.29
N ASP A 57 3.76 8.03 10.77
CA ASP A 57 4.17 7.86 12.17
C ASP A 57 5.18 8.95 12.59
N MET A 58 6.09 9.36 11.71
CA MET A 58 7.03 10.45 11.98
C MET A 58 6.34 11.82 12.09
N GLU A 59 5.34 12.10 11.26
CA GLU A 59 4.61 13.37 11.33
C GLU A 59 3.70 13.41 12.55
N ASP A 60 2.96 12.35 12.81
CA ASP A 60 2.10 12.21 14.00
C ASP A 60 2.93 12.40 15.28
N ASN A 61 4.10 11.75 15.38
CA ASN A 61 5.01 11.93 16.52
C ASN A 61 5.54 13.36 16.64
N ARG A 62 5.77 14.06 15.52
CA ARG A 62 6.19 15.47 15.55
C ARG A 62 5.07 16.38 16.01
N GLU A 63 3.82 16.08 15.65
CA GLU A 63 2.65 16.81 16.13
C GLU A 63 2.48 16.62 17.64
N LEU A 64 2.56 15.39 18.14
CA LEU A 64 2.52 15.09 19.58
C LEU A 64 3.61 15.85 20.37
N LEU A 65 4.83 15.96 19.82
CA LEU A 65 5.91 16.73 20.44
C LEU A 65 5.70 18.25 20.42
N LYS A 66 4.80 18.77 19.57
CA LYS A 66 4.42 20.19 19.53
C LYS A 66 3.27 20.53 20.49
N GLU A 67 2.57 19.52 21.02
CA GLU A 67 1.46 19.68 21.97
C GLU A 67 1.79 19.82 23.47
N PRO A 68 3.04 19.78 24.00
CA PRO A 68 3.25 19.75 25.46
C PRO A 68 2.90 21.04 26.21
N ASP A 69 2.54 22.14 25.53
CA ASP A 69 2.21 23.44 26.15
C ASP A 69 0.71 23.68 26.40
N LEU A 70 -0.19 22.77 26.00
CA LEU A 70 -1.63 22.96 26.17
C LEU A 70 -2.18 22.34 27.47
N GLU A 71 -1.61 21.24 27.97
CA GLU A 71 -2.04 20.64 29.24
C GLU A 71 -1.41 21.29 30.49
N MET A 72 -0.31 22.05 30.36
CA MET A 72 0.31 22.76 31.50
C MET A 72 -0.31 24.14 31.79
N ARG A 73 -1.41 24.50 31.13
CA ARG A 73 -2.08 25.81 31.27
C ARG A 73 -3.40 25.78 32.07
N GLU A 74 -3.73 24.67 32.74
CA GLU A 74 -4.83 24.60 33.72
C GLU A 74 -4.33 24.52 35.16
#